data_AF-R1H0L7-F1
#
_entry.id   AF-R1H0L7-F1
#
_cell.length_a   1.000
_cell.length_b   1.000
_cell.length_c   1.000
_cell.angle_alpha   90.00
_cell.angle_beta   90.00
_cell.angle_gamma   90.00
#
_symmetry.space_group_name_H-M   'P 1'
#
loop_
_entity.id
_entity.type
_entity.pdbx_description
1 polymer ?
#
loop_
_entity_poly.entity_id
_entity_poly.type
_entity_poly.pdbx_seq_one_letter_code
_entity_poly.pdbx_strand_id
1 'polypeptide(L)'
;MVKITIVGAGIAGMSIASQLPKGYEITIVARDLPGDPDSLGWASPWAGAVWMGMDGSPPREQKMQLDAFAHMWKLAMTNPESSVKRIEMHDLTDFKKPEDVWYYGKMPGVRGIKQFGDTNVLVDSSLRADIFRRVHENLPEAFPETPSGFQVVRDIVGIRPQRKTGARVEKEILDGQTVIHAYGAPGGGYVYSYGIAREVAELVNDIQLKMPKANL
;
A
#
# COMPACT_ATOMS: atom_id res chain seq x y z
N MET A 1 23.73 19.26 10.10
CA MET A 1 22.67 18.72 9.23
C MET A 1 22.07 17.51 9.94
N VAL A 2 20.74 17.34 9.95
CA VAL A 2 20.12 16.16 10.59
C VAL A 2 20.29 14.98 9.64
N LYS A 3 20.78 13.83 10.12
CA LYS A 3 20.93 12.61 9.32
C LYS A 3 19.77 11.66 9.62
N ILE A 4 19.14 11.12 8.59
CA ILE A 4 18.02 10.18 8.70
C ILE A 4 18.25 9.02 7.75
N THR A 5 18.32 7.80 8.29
CA THR A 5 18.35 6.57 7.50
C THR A 5 16.94 5.99 7.42
N ILE A 6 16.42 5.81 6.21
CA ILE A 6 15.13 5.15 5.93
C ILE A 6 15.44 3.73 5.45
N VAL A 7 14.86 2.73 6.11
CA VAL A 7 15.01 1.32 5.72
C VAL A 7 13.81 0.90 4.87
N GLY A 8 14.07 0.60 3.60
CA GLY A 8 13.09 0.19 2.58
C GLY A 8 12.70 1.29 1.60
N ALA A 9 12.84 1.01 0.30
CA ALA A 9 12.47 1.90 -0.81
C ALA A 9 11.06 1.60 -1.39
N GLY A 10 10.19 0.97 -0.59
CA GLY A 10 8.78 0.82 -0.91
C GLY A 10 8.02 2.15 -0.82
N ILE A 11 6.76 2.17 -1.25
CA ILE A 11 5.94 3.39 -1.31
C ILE A 11 5.90 4.19 -0.01
N ALA A 12 5.91 3.53 1.16
CA ALA A 12 5.97 4.19 2.47
C ALA A 12 7.33 4.88 2.74
N GLY A 13 8.45 4.23 2.41
CA GLY A 13 9.78 4.83 2.58
C GLY A 13 10.01 6.02 1.64
N MET A 14 9.56 5.90 0.39
CA MET A 14 9.63 6.98 -0.60
C MET A 14 8.68 8.14 -0.25
N SER A 15 7.46 7.87 0.26
CA SER A 15 6.56 8.93 0.73
C SER A 15 7.12 9.65 1.96
N ILE A 16 7.76 8.94 2.90
CA ILE A 16 8.48 9.53 4.04
C ILE A 16 9.58 10.46 3.52
N ALA A 17 10.48 9.95 2.67
CA ALA A 17 11.58 10.74 2.10
C ALA A 17 11.08 12.03 1.42
N SER A 18 9.95 11.95 0.70
CA SER A 18 9.37 13.10 -0.02
C SER A 18 8.75 14.19 0.88
N GLN A 19 8.38 13.86 2.12
CA GLN A 19 7.77 14.80 3.07
C GLN A 19 8.74 15.36 4.12
N LEU A 20 9.94 14.77 4.24
CA LEU A 20 10.97 15.28 5.14
C LEU A 20 11.61 16.57 4.58
N PRO A 21 12.01 17.53 5.44
CA PRO A 21 12.67 18.77 5.03
C PRO A 21 13.91 18.56 4.15
N LYS A 22 14.04 19.36 3.08
CA LYS A 22 15.22 19.38 2.17
C LYS A 22 16.56 19.69 2.85
N GLY A 23 16.53 20.19 4.09
CA GLY A 23 17.73 20.44 4.90
C GLY A 23 18.23 19.21 5.68
N TYR A 24 17.64 18.04 5.49
CA TYR A 24 18.05 16.79 6.11
C TYR A 24 18.86 15.93 5.12
N GLU A 25 19.89 15.26 5.65
CA GLU A 25 20.69 14.27 4.94
C GLU A 25 19.95 12.92 5.02
N ILE A 26 19.18 12.60 3.97
CA ILE A 26 18.35 11.40 3.91
C ILE A 26 19.10 10.29 3.16
N THR A 27 19.35 9.17 3.82
CA THR A 27 19.91 7.96 3.24
C THR A 27 18.81 6.90 3.16
N ILE A 28 18.53 6.37 1.98
CA ILE A 28 17.59 5.24 1.80
C ILE A 28 18.42 3.97 1.64
N VAL A 29 18.15 2.96 2.48
CA VAL A 29 18.79 1.64 2.42
C VAL A 29 17.71 0.61 2.14
N ALA A 30 17.83 -0.11 1.02
CA ALA A 30 16.93 -1.17 0.61
C ALA A 30 17.71 -2.30 -0.05
N ARG A 31 17.10 -3.48 -0.17
CA ARG A 31 17.67 -4.59 -0.96
C ARG A 31 17.59 -4.29 -2.45
N ASP A 32 16.49 -3.68 -2.89
CA ASP A 32 16.21 -3.30 -4.27
C ASP A 32 15.76 -1.82 -4.29
N LEU A 33 16.26 -1.07 -5.26
CA LEU A 33 16.07 0.38 -5.46
C LEU A 33 15.43 0.67 -6.84
N PRO A 34 14.77 1.83 -7.01
CA PRO A 34 14.33 2.29 -8.32
C PRO A 34 15.50 2.37 -9.32
N GLY A 35 15.46 1.55 -10.37
CA GLY A 35 16.53 1.41 -11.37
C GLY A 35 17.24 0.06 -11.34
N ASP A 36 17.07 -0.73 -10.28
CA ASP A 36 17.55 -2.12 -10.23
C ASP A 36 16.70 -3.03 -11.15
N PRO A 37 17.23 -4.19 -11.59
CA PRO A 37 16.48 -5.13 -12.41
C PRO A 37 15.22 -5.68 -11.73
N ASP A 38 14.14 -5.72 -12.50
CA ASP A 38 12.87 -6.37 -12.15
C ASP A 38 13.07 -7.81 -11.63
N SER A 39 12.56 -8.10 -10.44
CA SER A 39 12.58 -9.45 -9.86
C SER A 39 11.28 -9.78 -9.13
N LEU A 40 10.91 -11.07 -9.06
CA LEU A 40 9.74 -11.51 -8.28
C LEU A 40 9.93 -11.33 -6.75
N GLY A 41 11.17 -11.17 -6.29
CA GLY A 41 11.45 -10.84 -4.90
C GLY A 41 11.12 -9.40 -4.52
N TRP A 42 11.08 -8.50 -5.51
CA TRP A 42 10.83 -7.07 -5.33
C TRP A 42 9.38 -6.72 -5.69
N ALA A 43 8.61 -6.24 -4.73
CA ALA A 43 7.18 -5.99 -4.94
C ALA A 43 6.88 -4.72 -5.76
N SER A 44 7.76 -3.70 -5.77
CA SER A 44 7.42 -2.37 -6.30
C SER A 44 7.10 -2.34 -7.82
N PRO A 45 7.75 -3.11 -8.71
CA PRO A 45 7.39 -3.15 -10.13
C PRO A 45 6.04 -3.82 -10.41
N TRP A 46 5.52 -4.61 -9.47
CA TRP A 46 4.35 -5.48 -9.66
C TRP A 46 3.13 -5.11 -8.83
N ALA A 47 3.30 -4.32 -7.77
CA ALA A 47 2.23 -3.99 -6.85
C ALA A 47 1.17 -3.12 -7.53
N GLY A 48 -0.10 -3.56 -7.45
CA GLY A 48 -1.24 -2.76 -7.88
C GLY A 48 -1.28 -1.42 -7.13
N ALA A 49 -1.04 -0.32 -7.85
CA ALA A 49 -0.98 1.03 -7.32
C ALA A 49 -2.32 1.75 -7.50
N VAL A 50 -3.23 1.58 -6.55
CA VAL A 50 -4.54 2.25 -6.52
C VAL A 50 -4.82 2.83 -5.14
N TRP A 51 -5.52 3.96 -5.09
CA TRP A 51 -6.15 4.44 -3.87
C TRP A 51 -7.61 3.98 -3.85
N MET A 52 -7.96 3.16 -2.87
CA MET A 52 -9.30 2.68 -2.58
C MET A 52 -9.42 2.66 -1.05
N GLY A 53 -10.38 3.39 -0.48
CA GLY A 53 -10.55 3.46 0.97
C GLY A 53 -10.84 2.09 1.57
N MET A 54 -10.16 1.73 2.66
CA MET A 54 -10.35 0.42 3.30
C MET A 54 -11.46 0.46 4.35
N ASP A 55 -12.49 -0.35 4.17
CA ASP A 55 -13.59 -0.52 5.13
C ASP A 55 -13.09 -0.96 6.52
N GLY A 56 -13.85 -0.61 7.57
CA GLY A 56 -13.56 -1.02 8.94
C GLY A 56 -12.34 -0.36 9.61
N SER A 57 -11.67 0.57 8.91
CA SER A 57 -10.52 1.30 9.44
C SER A 57 -10.89 2.16 10.67
N PRO A 58 -10.11 2.16 11.77
CA PRO A 58 -10.35 3.04 12.91
C PRO A 58 -10.09 4.53 12.57
N PRO A 59 -10.59 5.51 13.35
CA PRO A 59 -10.53 6.94 12.99
C PRO A 59 -9.14 7.50 12.65
N ARG A 60 -8.09 7.07 13.35
CA ARG A 60 -6.69 7.43 13.02
C ARG A 60 -6.31 6.95 11.61
N GLU A 61 -6.66 5.71 11.28
CA GLU A 61 -6.37 5.13 9.98
C GLU A 61 -7.23 5.74 8.87
N GLN A 62 -8.49 6.11 9.15
CA GLN A 62 -9.31 6.89 8.21
C GLN A 62 -8.66 8.24 7.89
N LYS A 63 -8.18 8.98 8.91
CA LYS A 63 -7.41 10.23 8.70
C LYS A 63 -6.15 9.96 7.87
N MET A 64 -5.39 8.92 8.18
CA MET A 64 -4.18 8.53 7.44
C MET A 64 -4.47 8.26 5.96
N GLN A 65 -5.61 7.64 5.64
CA GLN A 65 -6.04 7.40 4.26
C GLN A 65 -6.51 8.67 3.55
N LEU A 66 -7.19 9.58 4.26
CA LEU A 66 -7.62 10.89 3.72
C LEU A 66 -6.43 11.82 3.46
N ASP A 67 -5.45 11.88 4.37
CA ASP A 67 -4.18 12.58 4.14
C ASP A 67 -3.47 12.03 2.89
N ALA A 68 -3.49 10.71 2.69
CA ALA A 68 -2.90 10.09 1.52
C ALA A 68 -3.67 10.36 0.22
N PHE A 69 -5.00 10.30 0.26
CA PHE A 69 -5.87 10.67 -0.85
C PHE A 69 -5.63 12.12 -1.28
N ALA A 70 -5.65 13.06 -0.33
CA ALA A 70 -5.45 14.48 -0.61
C ALA A 70 -4.09 14.75 -1.27
N HIS A 71 -3.03 14.06 -0.84
CA HIS A 71 -1.71 14.17 -1.47
C HIS A 71 -1.72 13.61 -2.90
N MET A 72 -2.21 12.38 -3.10
CA MET A 72 -2.22 11.75 -4.43
C MET A 72 -3.12 12.49 -5.42
N TRP A 73 -4.28 12.98 -4.97
CA TRP A 73 -5.20 13.76 -5.78
C TRP A 73 -4.56 15.08 -6.23
N LYS A 74 -3.87 15.78 -5.31
CA LYS A 74 -3.08 16.97 -5.65
C LYS A 74 -1.99 16.64 -6.66
N LEU A 75 -1.19 15.59 -6.42
CA LEU A 75 -0.10 15.17 -7.30
C LEU A 75 -0.61 14.87 -8.72
N ALA A 76 -1.74 14.17 -8.85
CA ALA A 76 -2.38 13.90 -10.14
C ALA A 76 -2.91 15.16 -10.87
N MET A 77 -3.09 16.28 -10.16
CA MET A 77 -3.49 17.57 -10.73
C MET A 77 -2.31 18.49 -11.02
N THR A 78 -1.26 18.49 -10.18
CA THR A 78 -0.16 19.46 -10.25
C THR A 78 1.10 18.94 -10.93
N ASN A 79 1.24 17.63 -11.08
CA ASN A 79 2.43 16.96 -11.59
C ASN A 79 2.05 16.01 -12.74
N PRO A 80 1.72 16.55 -13.93
CA PRO A 80 1.33 15.75 -15.10
C PRO A 80 2.42 14.78 -15.57
N GLU A 81 3.69 15.06 -15.26
CA GLU A 81 4.85 14.20 -15.46
C GLU A 81 4.87 12.96 -14.55
N SER A 82 4.13 12.98 -13.44
CA SER A 82 4.00 11.82 -12.55
C SER A 82 3.09 10.75 -13.16
N SER A 83 3.32 9.49 -12.81
CA SER A 83 2.47 8.36 -13.22
C SER A 83 1.12 8.29 -12.49
N VAL A 84 0.87 9.16 -11.50
CA VAL A 84 -0.39 9.17 -10.76
C VAL A 84 -1.47 9.87 -11.58
N LYS A 85 -2.51 9.13 -11.98
CA LYS A 85 -3.63 9.62 -12.79
C LYS A 85 -4.96 9.42 -12.06
N ARG A 86 -5.94 10.24 -12.39
CA ARG A 86 -7.35 10.03 -12.00
C ARG A 86 -8.02 9.23 -13.11
N ILE A 87 -8.63 8.11 -12.75
CA ILE A 87 -9.38 7.22 -13.65
C ILE A 87 -10.74 6.91 -13.02
N GLU A 88 -11.72 6.58 -13.84
CA GLU A 88 -12.93 5.92 -13.37
C GLU A 88 -12.60 4.48 -12.96
N MET A 89 -13.22 3.99 -11.88
CA MET A 89 -12.99 2.66 -11.35
C MET A 89 -14.33 2.06 -10.90
N HIS A 90 -14.66 0.90 -11.43
CA HIS A 90 -15.79 0.11 -10.96
C HIS A 90 -15.28 -0.91 -9.93
N ASP A 91 -15.64 -0.71 -8.66
CA ASP A 91 -15.36 -1.65 -7.58
C ASP A 91 -16.54 -2.63 -7.44
N LEU A 92 -16.26 -3.93 -7.44
CA LEU A 92 -17.24 -5.01 -7.37
C LEU A 92 -16.94 -5.85 -6.13
N THR A 93 -17.87 -5.90 -5.17
CA THR A 93 -17.64 -6.51 -3.85
C THR A 93 -18.73 -7.48 -3.44
N ASP A 94 -18.37 -8.75 -3.22
CA ASP A 94 -19.33 -9.82 -2.87
C ASP A 94 -19.64 -9.93 -1.36
N PHE A 95 -18.95 -9.17 -0.51
CA PHE A 95 -18.95 -9.33 0.95
C PHE A 95 -19.78 -8.30 1.71
N LYS A 96 -20.45 -7.37 1.01
CA LYS A 96 -21.32 -6.34 1.60
C LYS A 96 -22.77 -6.81 1.48
N LYS A 97 -23.64 -6.46 2.45
CA LYS A 97 -25.07 -6.77 2.41
C LYS A 97 -25.83 -5.73 1.59
N PRO A 98 -26.61 -6.14 0.59
CA PRO A 98 -27.69 -5.30 0.07
C PRO A 98 -28.93 -5.12 0.97
N GLU A 99 -28.72 -4.69 2.21
CA GLU A 99 -29.67 -3.89 3.04
C GLU A 99 -28.92 -2.64 3.54
N ASP A 100 -27.61 -2.79 3.73
CA ASP A 100 -26.58 -1.76 3.54
C ASP A 100 -26.35 -1.44 2.03
N VAL A 101 -27.21 -2.01 1.14
CA VAL A 101 -27.62 -1.58 -0.23
C VAL A 101 -29.14 -1.86 -0.39
N TRP A 102 -29.67 -2.74 -1.27
CA TRP A 102 -31.14 -3.01 -1.32
C TRP A 102 -31.72 -4.37 -1.85
N TYR A 103 -30.92 -5.40 -2.16
CA TYR A 103 -31.36 -6.63 -2.87
C TYR A 103 -30.83 -8.00 -2.35
N TYR A 104 -30.49 -8.17 -1.07
CA TYR A 104 -29.81 -9.40 -0.59
C TYR A 104 -30.78 -10.55 -0.26
N GLY A 105 -30.29 -11.79 -0.37
CA GLY A 105 -31.06 -13.01 -0.07
C GLY A 105 -31.60 -13.80 -1.27
N LYS A 106 -31.13 -13.53 -2.50
CA LYS A 106 -31.65 -14.17 -3.73
C LYS A 106 -30.66 -15.01 -4.56
N MET A 107 -29.36 -15.11 -4.20
CA MET A 107 -28.39 -15.95 -4.95
C MET A 107 -27.31 -16.61 -4.06
N PRO A 108 -26.85 -17.85 -4.38
CA PRO A 108 -25.74 -18.54 -3.71
C PRO A 108 -24.40 -18.42 -4.46
N GLY A 109 -23.24 -18.44 -3.75
CA GLY A 109 -21.93 -18.73 -4.40
C GLY A 109 -20.64 -18.06 -3.89
N VAL A 110 -20.67 -17.12 -2.93
CA VAL A 110 -19.56 -16.20 -2.64
C VAL A 110 -18.34 -16.82 -1.90
N ARG A 111 -17.09 -16.51 -2.34
CA ARG A 111 -15.81 -16.73 -1.60
C ARG A 111 -14.70 -15.74 -2.03
N GLY A 112 -13.79 -15.40 -1.10
CA GLY A 112 -12.61 -14.55 -1.36
C GLY A 112 -11.27 -15.21 -1.06
N ILE A 113 -10.21 -14.79 -1.76
CA ILE A 113 -8.84 -15.32 -1.63
C ILE A 113 -8.00 -14.48 -0.65
N LYS A 114 -7.80 -14.96 0.58
CA LYS A 114 -6.75 -14.48 1.48
C LYS A 114 -6.18 -15.66 2.29
N GLN A 115 -4.98 -16.12 1.93
CA GLN A 115 -4.24 -17.14 2.66
C GLN A 115 -3.52 -16.49 3.86
N PHE A 116 -4.21 -16.37 5.00
CA PHE A 116 -3.62 -15.79 6.20
C PHE A 116 -2.56 -16.72 6.81
N GLY A 117 -1.37 -16.18 7.07
CA GLY A 117 -0.25 -16.94 7.65
C GLY A 117 0.55 -17.76 6.64
N ASP A 118 0.13 -17.80 5.37
CA ASP A 118 0.95 -18.36 4.29
C ASP A 118 1.98 -17.31 3.81
N THR A 119 3.19 -17.78 3.56
CA THR A 119 4.32 -16.99 3.04
C THR A 119 4.94 -17.64 1.80
N ASN A 120 4.28 -18.65 1.23
CA ASN A 120 4.66 -19.23 -0.04
C ASN A 120 4.53 -18.19 -1.17
N VAL A 121 5.58 -18.09 -1.99
CA VAL A 121 5.67 -17.17 -3.14
C VAL A 121 5.57 -17.89 -4.49
N LEU A 122 5.33 -19.21 -4.47
CA LEU A 122 5.09 -20.01 -5.67
C LEU A 122 3.65 -19.88 -6.14
N VAL A 123 3.45 -19.95 -7.46
CA VAL A 123 2.12 -19.92 -8.08
C VAL A 123 1.39 -21.24 -7.83
N ASP A 124 0.26 -21.17 -7.13
CA ASP A 124 -0.67 -22.29 -7.00
C ASP A 124 -1.54 -22.40 -8.27
N SER A 125 -1.43 -23.52 -8.98
CA SER A 125 -2.14 -23.76 -10.24
C SER A 125 -3.65 -23.91 -10.06
N SER A 126 -4.10 -24.43 -8.91
CA SER A 126 -5.52 -24.56 -8.57
C SER A 126 -6.13 -23.18 -8.26
N LEU A 127 -5.40 -22.36 -7.51
CA LEU A 127 -5.79 -20.99 -7.19
C LEU A 127 -5.84 -20.12 -8.44
N ARG A 128 -4.86 -20.28 -9.34
CA ARG A 128 -4.81 -19.60 -10.63
C ARG A 128 -6.02 -19.94 -11.50
N ALA A 129 -6.38 -21.22 -11.63
CA ALA A 129 -7.57 -21.63 -12.37
C ALA A 129 -8.86 -21.06 -11.75
N ASP A 130 -8.95 -21.05 -10.42
CA ASP A 130 -10.07 -20.49 -9.66
C ASP A 130 -10.18 -18.95 -9.78
N ILE A 131 -9.07 -18.23 -9.99
CA ILE A 131 -9.06 -16.80 -10.36
C ILE A 131 -9.66 -16.60 -11.75
N PHE A 132 -9.16 -17.29 -12.78
CA PHE A 132 -9.67 -17.14 -14.16
C PHE A 132 -11.17 -17.42 -14.23
N ARG A 133 -11.62 -18.51 -13.61
CA ARG A 133 -13.05 -18.89 -13.55
C ARG A 133 -13.91 -17.77 -12.96
N ARG A 134 -13.56 -17.24 -11.78
CA ARG A 134 -14.35 -16.14 -11.15
C ARG A 134 -14.33 -14.84 -11.95
N VAL A 135 -13.21 -14.51 -12.58
CA VAL A 135 -13.10 -13.29 -13.39
C VAL A 135 -14.00 -13.39 -14.62
N HIS A 136 -14.05 -14.56 -15.28
CA HIS A 136 -15.03 -14.85 -16.33
C HIS A 136 -16.47 -14.76 -15.82
N GLU A 137 -16.80 -15.40 -14.69
CA GLU A 137 -18.16 -15.39 -14.11
C GLU A 137 -18.67 -13.98 -13.78
N ASN A 138 -17.79 -13.05 -13.43
CA ASN A 138 -18.15 -11.66 -13.10
C ASN A 138 -18.18 -10.71 -14.30
N LEU A 139 -17.29 -10.91 -15.29
CA LEU A 139 -17.13 -10.03 -16.44
C LEU A 139 -16.99 -10.81 -17.76
N PRO A 140 -17.99 -11.64 -18.14
CA PRO A 140 -17.85 -12.61 -19.22
C PRO A 140 -17.61 -11.99 -20.61
N GLU A 141 -18.06 -10.74 -20.82
CA GLU A 141 -17.83 -9.99 -22.06
C GLU A 141 -16.38 -9.52 -22.25
N ALA A 142 -15.69 -9.23 -21.14
CA ALA A 142 -14.29 -8.80 -21.15
C ALA A 142 -13.31 -9.96 -20.91
N PHE A 143 -13.79 -11.05 -20.30
CA PHE A 143 -12.98 -12.19 -19.90
C PHE A 143 -13.66 -13.49 -20.34
N PRO A 144 -13.28 -14.12 -21.47
CA PRO A 144 -13.85 -15.40 -21.91
C PRO A 144 -13.54 -16.58 -20.97
N GLU A 145 -14.33 -17.66 -21.09
CA GLU A 145 -14.28 -18.83 -20.19
C GLU A 145 -12.95 -19.58 -20.20
N THR A 146 -12.29 -19.65 -21.37
CA THR A 146 -11.05 -20.43 -21.53
C THR A 146 -9.80 -19.55 -21.48
N PRO A 147 -8.77 -19.92 -20.68
CA PRO A 147 -7.49 -19.21 -20.62
C PRO A 147 -6.79 -19.01 -21.98
N SER A 148 -7.08 -19.87 -22.96
CA SER A 148 -6.63 -19.76 -24.35
C SER A 148 -7.10 -18.49 -25.09
N GLY A 149 -8.13 -17.81 -24.59
CA GLY A 149 -8.55 -16.50 -25.09
C GLY A 149 -7.70 -15.33 -24.58
N PHE A 150 -6.76 -15.55 -23.66
CA PHE A 150 -5.95 -14.49 -23.05
C PHE A 150 -4.46 -14.63 -23.35
N GLN A 151 -3.82 -13.50 -23.63
CA GLN A 151 -2.39 -13.36 -23.46
C GLN A 151 -2.07 -13.10 -21.97
N VAL A 152 -1.90 -14.17 -21.18
CA VAL A 152 -1.44 -14.03 -19.79
C VAL A 152 0.01 -13.54 -19.80
N VAL A 153 0.23 -12.31 -19.36
CA VAL A 153 1.56 -11.67 -19.36
C VAL A 153 2.48 -12.30 -18.31
N ARG A 154 1.99 -12.49 -17.07
CA ARG A 154 2.73 -13.06 -15.94
C ARG A 154 1.79 -13.42 -14.79
N ASP A 155 2.17 -14.42 -14.01
CA ASP A 155 1.59 -14.71 -12.70
C ASP A 155 2.52 -14.16 -11.60
N ILE A 156 1.98 -13.48 -10.58
CA ILE A 156 2.77 -12.81 -9.54
C ILE A 156 2.14 -13.07 -8.16
N VAL A 157 2.96 -13.49 -7.19
CA VAL A 157 2.55 -13.76 -5.81
C VAL A 157 3.30 -12.79 -4.88
N GLY A 158 2.57 -12.15 -3.96
CA GLY A 158 3.12 -11.13 -3.07
C GLY A 158 2.57 -11.22 -1.65
N ILE A 159 3.45 -11.15 -0.66
CA ILE A 159 3.10 -11.22 0.76
C ILE A 159 2.71 -9.82 1.26
N ARG A 160 1.54 -9.70 1.89
CA ARG A 160 1.05 -8.44 2.47
C ARG A 160 1.54 -8.31 3.92
N PRO A 161 2.24 -7.23 4.31
CA PRO A 161 2.82 -7.09 5.65
C PRO A 161 1.77 -6.62 6.68
N GLN A 162 0.69 -7.39 6.86
CA GLN A 162 -0.42 -7.06 7.74
C GLN A 162 -0.06 -7.21 9.23
N ARG A 163 -0.47 -6.24 10.05
CA ARG A 163 -0.50 -6.36 11.52
C ARG A 163 -1.93 -6.52 12.04
N LYS A 164 -2.11 -7.24 13.15
CA LYS A 164 -3.40 -7.34 13.86
C LYS A 164 -3.88 -6.01 14.45
N THR A 165 -2.93 -5.12 14.77
CA THR A 165 -3.17 -3.83 15.44
C THR A 165 -3.11 -2.63 14.49
N GLY A 166 -3.20 -2.87 13.17
CA GLY A 166 -3.08 -1.80 12.16
C GLY A 166 -1.64 -1.30 11.98
N ALA A 167 -1.49 -0.17 11.31
CA ALA A 167 -0.18 0.41 11.01
C ALA A 167 0.60 0.81 12.28
N ARG A 168 1.87 0.40 12.39
CA ARG A 168 2.82 0.88 13.41
C ARG A 168 3.43 2.18 12.88
N VAL A 169 3.01 3.31 13.45
CA VAL A 169 3.75 4.57 13.38
C VAL A 169 3.95 5.07 14.80
N GLU A 170 5.17 4.93 15.31
CA GLU A 170 5.56 5.28 16.69
C GLU A 170 7.09 5.40 16.80
N LYS A 171 7.55 6.11 17.84
CA LYS A 171 8.96 6.30 18.15
C LYS A 171 9.41 5.35 19.28
N GLU A 172 10.53 4.68 19.08
CA GLU A 172 11.23 3.84 20.05
C GLU A 172 12.69 4.29 20.19
N ILE A 173 13.35 3.98 21.30
CA ILE A 173 14.80 4.14 21.45
C ILE A 173 15.40 2.75 21.59
N LEU A 174 16.25 2.37 20.64
CA LEU A 174 16.93 1.08 20.58
C LEU A 174 18.44 1.36 20.59
N ASP A 175 19.17 0.80 21.55
CA ASP A 175 20.63 0.96 21.70
C ASP A 175 21.11 2.43 21.66
N GLY A 176 20.31 3.34 22.22
CA GLY A 176 20.55 4.79 22.22
C GLY A 176 20.18 5.51 20.92
N GLN A 177 19.91 4.78 19.84
CA GLN A 177 19.42 5.32 18.57
C GLN A 177 17.90 5.54 18.64
N THR A 178 17.44 6.70 18.17
CA THR A 178 16.00 6.90 17.96
C THR A 178 15.56 6.21 16.68
N VAL A 179 14.53 5.36 16.78
CA VAL A 179 13.92 4.60 15.68
C VAL A 179 12.47 5.02 15.56
N ILE A 180 12.01 5.32 14.34
CA ILE A 180 10.59 5.51 14.05
C ILE A 180 10.12 4.33 13.22
N HIS A 181 9.17 3.58 13.77
CA HIS A 181 8.52 2.48 13.06
C HIS A 181 7.53 3.07 12.05
N ALA A 182 7.43 2.47 10.86
CA ALA A 182 6.52 2.92 9.80
C ALA A 182 6.08 1.74 8.92
N TYR A 183 5.51 0.69 9.53
CA TYR A 183 5.19 -0.57 8.84
C TYR A 183 3.84 -1.15 9.30
N GLY A 184 3.31 -2.14 8.57
CA GLY A 184 2.07 -2.84 8.95
C GLY A 184 0.83 -2.53 8.09
N ALA A 185 0.98 -1.70 7.05
CA ALA A 185 -0.08 -1.46 6.07
C ALA A 185 -0.31 -2.73 5.22
N PRO A 186 -1.53 -3.32 5.20
CA PRO A 186 -1.75 -4.66 4.66
C PRO A 186 -1.79 -4.69 3.12
N GLY A 187 -2.98 -4.62 2.50
CA GLY A 187 -3.09 -4.38 1.06
C GLY A 187 -2.95 -2.90 0.69
N GLY A 188 -3.13 -2.00 1.66
CA GLY A 188 -3.23 -0.56 1.45
C GLY A 188 -1.92 0.20 1.35
N GLY A 189 -0.82 -0.39 0.85
CA GLY A 189 0.49 0.28 0.84
C GLY A 189 0.45 1.71 0.28
N TYR A 190 -0.24 1.90 -0.85
CA TYR A 190 -0.54 3.22 -1.44
C TYR A 190 -1.60 4.00 -0.64
N VAL A 191 -2.67 3.32 -0.23
CA VAL A 191 -3.82 3.88 0.50
C VAL A 191 -3.41 4.59 1.81
N TYR A 192 -2.36 4.12 2.49
CA TYR A 192 -1.83 4.74 3.72
C TYR A 192 -0.57 5.60 3.53
N SER A 193 0.10 5.54 2.36
CA SER A 193 1.52 5.94 2.21
C SER A 193 1.85 7.35 2.67
N TYR A 194 1.16 8.36 2.15
CA TYR A 194 1.43 9.76 2.48
C TYR A 194 0.88 10.16 3.87
N GLY A 195 -0.09 9.41 4.41
CA GLY A 195 -0.53 9.56 5.80
C GLY A 195 0.49 9.02 6.81
N ILE A 196 1.05 7.83 6.57
CA ILE A 196 2.18 7.29 7.34
C ILE A 196 3.33 8.29 7.33
N ALA A 197 3.70 8.76 6.14
CA ALA A 197 4.78 9.72 5.98
C ALA A 197 4.53 11.06 6.69
N ARG A 198 3.29 11.51 6.78
CA ARG A 198 2.90 12.68 7.57
C ARG A 198 3.12 12.45 9.06
N GLU A 199 2.60 11.35 9.63
CA GLU A 199 2.79 11.02 11.04
C GLU A 199 4.29 10.83 11.39
N VAL A 200 5.08 10.24 10.48
CA VAL A 200 6.54 10.14 10.63
C VAL A 200 7.21 11.52 10.63
N ALA A 201 6.83 12.43 9.72
CA ALA A 201 7.37 13.78 9.68
C ALA A 201 7.01 14.58 10.95
N GLU A 202 5.80 14.41 11.48
CA GLU A 202 5.37 14.98 12.77
C GLU A 202 6.28 14.45 13.91
N LEU A 203 6.53 13.15 13.99
CA LEU A 203 7.46 12.55 14.99
C LEU A 203 8.92 13.03 14.85
N VAL A 204 9.42 13.23 13.62
CA VAL A 204 10.78 13.75 13.38
C VAL A 204 10.92 15.20 13.85
N ASN A 205 9.92 16.04 13.57
CA ASN A 205 9.90 17.43 14.05
C ASN A 205 9.86 17.49 15.58
N ASP A 206 9.10 16.59 16.20
CA ASP A 206 8.97 16.48 17.66
C ASP A 206 10.29 16.11 18.37
N ILE A 207 11.17 15.36 17.70
CA ILE A 207 12.53 15.06 18.17
C ILE A 207 13.39 16.33 18.11
N GLN A 208 13.33 17.08 17.00
CA GLN A 208 14.12 18.31 16.81
C GLN A 208 13.75 19.40 17.81
N LEU A 209 12.46 19.60 18.10
CA LEU A 209 11.99 20.59 19.08
C LEU A 209 12.45 20.28 20.52
N LYS A 210 12.84 19.03 20.81
CA LYS A 210 13.31 18.57 22.12
C LYS A 210 14.84 18.52 22.24
N MET A 211 15.58 18.63 21.14
CA MET A 211 17.01 18.90 21.20
C MET A 211 17.20 20.34 21.74
N PRO A 212 18.12 20.58 22.68
CA PRO A 212 18.39 21.94 23.14
C PRO A 212 18.81 22.78 21.95
N LYS A 213 18.13 23.91 21.74
CA LYS A 213 18.59 24.91 20.77
C LYS A 213 20.03 25.27 21.13
N ALA A 214 20.92 25.24 20.14
CA ALA A 214 22.28 25.72 20.35
C ALA A 214 22.20 27.16 20.88
N ASN A 215 22.83 27.42 22.02
CA ASN A 215 23.07 28.78 22.47
C ASN A 215 24.05 29.40 21.47
N LEU A 216 23.53 30.31 20.64
CA LEU A 216 24.30 31.21 19.80
C LEU A 216 24.94 32.32 20.66
#